data_AF-N0DXY9-F1
#
_entry.id   AF-N0DXY9-F1
#
_cell.length_a   1.000
_cell.length_b   1.000
_cell.length_c   1.000
_cell.angle_alpha   90.00
_cell.angle_beta   90.00
_cell.angle_gamma   90.00
#
_symmetry.space_group_name_H-M   'P 1'
#
loop_
_entity.id
_entity.type
_entity.pdbx_description
1 polymer ?
#
loop_
_entity_poly.entity_id
_entity_poly.type
_entity_poly.pdbx_seq_one_letter_code
_entity_poly.pdbx_strand_id
1 'polypeptide(L)'
;MSIPPGYSSSWALVHDHLTQAVMALADGHRLTIEAPEEFARPGRISGLRRVLGQKHPTLTPWVTLERSEDHLIARCVSDDKEIGFPLTSTEKEHLEALGWHRPGPTDGPAYVRWIPDDVPSAAYLPEGDAQRAASLAGETLRTVFGVDDARSVVIRT
;
A
#
# COMPACT_ATOMS: atom_id res chain seq x y z
N MET A 1 5.80 -7.78 -25.13
CA MET A 1 5.08 -7.02 -24.09
C MET A 1 5.64 -5.61 -24.12
N SER A 2 4.87 -4.62 -24.55
CA SER A 2 5.33 -3.22 -24.63
C SER A 2 4.98 -2.53 -23.32
N ILE A 3 6.00 -2.01 -22.63
CA ILE A 3 5.86 -1.23 -21.40
C ILE A 3 5.14 0.08 -21.74
N PRO A 4 4.07 0.46 -21.02
CA PRO A 4 3.39 1.74 -21.24
C PRO A 4 4.37 2.92 -21.09
N PRO A 5 4.27 3.98 -21.91
CA PRO A 5 5.12 5.15 -21.77
C PRO A 5 4.92 5.78 -20.38
N GLY A 6 6.02 5.89 -19.62
CA GLY A 6 6.03 6.40 -18.24
C GLY A 6 6.25 5.33 -17.16
N TYR A 7 6.18 4.04 -17.51
CA TYR A 7 6.65 2.99 -16.61
C TYR A 7 8.18 2.87 -16.71
N SER A 8 8.88 3.23 -15.64
CA SER A 8 10.27 2.78 -15.48
C SER A 8 10.29 1.25 -15.55
N SER A 9 11.28 0.69 -16.24
CA SER A 9 11.53 -0.76 -16.28
C SER A 9 11.53 -1.41 -14.89
N SER A 10 11.88 -0.67 -13.84
CA SER A 10 11.86 -1.14 -12.45
C SER A 10 10.43 -1.43 -11.94
N TRP A 11 9.46 -0.57 -12.26
CA TRP A 11 8.08 -0.73 -11.80
C TRP A 11 7.38 -1.88 -12.50
N ALA A 12 7.72 -2.16 -13.76
CA ALA A 12 7.23 -3.35 -14.46
C ALA A 12 7.69 -4.64 -13.76
N LEU A 13 8.97 -4.72 -13.37
CA LEU A 13 9.50 -5.88 -12.63
C LEU A 13 8.83 -6.05 -11.26
N VAL A 14 8.61 -4.95 -10.53
CA VAL A 14 7.91 -4.98 -9.24
C VAL A 14 6.45 -5.40 -9.42
N HIS A 15 5.77 -4.91 -10.44
CA HIS A 15 4.40 -5.30 -10.77
C HIS A 15 4.30 -6.81 -11.03
N ASP A 16 5.18 -7.37 -11.87
CA ASP A 16 5.17 -8.79 -12.21
C ASP A 16 5.48 -9.64 -10.96
N HIS A 17 6.47 -9.24 -10.16
CA HIS A 17 6.79 -9.91 -8.90
C HIS A 17 5.61 -9.91 -7.92
N LEU A 18 4.99 -8.75 -7.70
CA LEU A 18 3.83 -8.62 -6.82
C LEU A 18 2.65 -9.46 -7.32
N THR A 19 2.39 -9.46 -8.63
CA THR A 19 1.32 -10.26 -9.23
C THR A 19 1.50 -11.74 -8.89
N GLN A 20 2.71 -12.27 -9.11
CA GLN A 20 3.02 -13.66 -8.80
C GLN A 20 2.92 -13.95 -7.30
N ALA A 21 3.43 -13.05 -6.45
CA ALA A 21 3.38 -13.19 -5.00
C ALA A 21 1.94 -13.20 -4.46
N VAL A 22 1.08 -12.32 -4.97
CA VAL A 22 -0.34 -12.25 -4.59
C VAL A 22 -1.09 -13.51 -5.00
N MET A 23 -0.85 -14.03 -6.21
CA MET A 23 -1.45 -15.30 -6.65
C MET A 23 -1.04 -16.49 -5.77
N ALA A 24 0.15 -16.44 -5.19
CA ALA A 24 0.68 -17.48 -4.30
C ALA A 24 0.36 -17.24 -2.81
N LEU A 25 -0.38 -16.19 -2.47
CA LEU A 25 -0.61 -15.79 -1.08
C LEU A 25 -1.52 -16.81 -0.35
N ALA A 26 -1.00 -17.38 0.73
CA ALA A 26 -1.75 -18.31 1.58
C ALA A 26 -2.79 -17.57 2.43
N ASP A 27 -3.81 -18.29 2.90
CA ASP A 27 -4.85 -17.69 3.75
C ASP A 27 -4.27 -17.17 5.07
N GLY A 28 -4.71 -15.97 5.47
CA GLY A 28 -4.18 -15.22 6.61
C GLY A 28 -2.77 -14.66 6.43
N HIS A 29 -2.14 -14.83 5.25
CA HIS A 29 -0.83 -14.25 4.96
C HIS A 29 -0.98 -12.87 4.31
N ARG A 30 0.09 -12.09 4.39
CA ARG A 30 0.15 -10.75 3.80
C ARG A 30 1.45 -10.51 3.06
N LEU A 31 1.43 -9.50 2.21
CA LEU A 31 2.56 -8.95 1.50
C LEU A 31 2.59 -7.46 1.77
N THR A 32 3.69 -6.93 2.29
CA THR A 32 3.87 -5.48 2.46
C THR A 32 4.94 -5.01 1.50
N ILE A 33 4.60 -4.01 0.70
CA ILE A 33 5.52 -3.26 -0.13
C ILE A 33 5.77 -1.89 0.51
N GLU A 34 7.03 -1.61 0.80
CA GLU A 34 7.48 -0.41 1.51
C GLU A 34 8.33 0.44 0.58
N ALA A 35 8.05 1.75 0.57
CA ALA A 35 8.92 2.71 -0.09
C ALA A 35 10.32 2.70 0.55
N PRO A 36 11.35 3.07 -0.22
CA PRO A 36 12.71 3.23 0.29
C PRO A 36 12.82 4.21 1.47
N GLU A 37 13.88 4.09 2.27
CA GLU A 37 14.08 4.90 3.48
C GLU A 37 14.20 6.40 3.18
N GLU A 38 14.66 6.80 1.99
CA GLU A 38 14.68 8.21 1.59
C GLU A 38 13.29 8.86 1.50
N PHE A 39 12.21 8.06 1.44
CA PHE A 39 10.83 8.52 1.51
C PHE A 39 10.25 8.51 2.93
N ALA A 40 11.06 8.16 3.94
CA ALA A 40 10.61 8.14 5.33
C ALA A 40 10.20 9.54 5.80
N ARG A 41 9.06 9.61 6.48
CA ARG A 41 8.50 10.85 7.01
C ARG A 41 8.31 10.76 8.52
N PRO A 42 8.36 11.90 9.23
CA PRO A 42 8.05 11.93 10.66
C PRO A 42 6.57 11.62 10.89
N GLY A 43 6.30 10.55 11.65
CA GLY A 43 4.98 10.22 12.16
C GLY A 43 4.52 11.19 13.25
N ARG A 44 3.31 11.01 13.79
CA ARG A 44 2.82 11.84 14.90
C ARG A 44 3.30 11.30 16.25
N ILE A 45 3.54 12.19 17.21
CA ILE A 45 3.82 11.83 18.61
C ILE A 45 2.67 12.33 19.49
N SER A 46 2.27 11.54 20.48
CA SER A 46 1.31 11.99 21.51
C SER A 46 1.91 13.06 22.45
N GLY A 47 1.05 13.92 23.01
CA GLY A 47 1.50 15.05 23.85
C GLY A 47 2.44 14.67 25.00
N LEU A 48 2.15 13.57 25.70
CA LEU A 48 2.99 13.09 26.81
C LEU A 48 4.40 12.71 26.36
N ARG A 49 4.53 11.99 25.23
CA ARG A 49 5.83 11.60 24.67
C ARG A 49 6.63 12.81 24.17
N ARG A 50 5.94 13.84 23.65
CA ARG A 50 6.57 15.11 23.25
C ARG A 50 7.16 15.85 24.46
N VAL A 51 6.45 15.89 25.59
CA VAL A 51 6.94 16.53 26.83
C VAL A 51 8.18 15.80 27.38
N LEU A 52 8.27 14.49 27.19
CA LEU A 52 9.43 13.67 27.55
C LEU A 52 10.60 13.78 26.56
N GLY A 53 10.52 14.67 25.56
CA GLY A 53 11.60 14.90 24.60
C GLY A 53 11.83 13.76 23.61
N GLN A 54 10.84 12.87 23.42
CA GLN A 54 10.98 11.78 22.45
C GLN A 54 10.98 12.31 21.01
N LYS A 55 11.81 11.69 20.16
CA LYS A 55 11.87 11.97 18.72
C LYS A 55 10.65 11.36 18.00
N HIS A 56 10.30 11.96 16.86
CA HIS A 56 9.25 11.44 16.00
C HIS A 56 9.68 10.09 15.42
N PRO A 57 8.83 9.05 15.44
CA PRO A 57 9.12 7.84 14.67
C PRO A 57 9.19 8.23 13.19
N THR A 58 10.13 7.64 12.47
CA THR A 58 10.22 7.76 11.01
C THR A 58 9.57 6.55 10.39
N LEU A 59 8.62 6.80 9.47
CA LEU A 59 7.82 5.77 8.83
C LEU A 59 7.87 5.99 7.32
N THR A 60 8.12 4.92 6.56
CA THR A 60 8.05 4.94 5.10
C THR A 60 6.61 4.71 4.63
N PRO A 61 6.21 5.27 3.49
CA PRO A 61 4.98 4.87 2.83
C PRO A 61 4.98 3.35 2.58
N TRP A 62 3.84 2.71 2.80
CA TRP A 62 3.69 1.28 2.57
C TRP A 62 2.28 0.93 2.08
N VAL A 63 2.19 -0.20 1.38
CA VAL A 63 0.93 -0.86 1.02
C VAL A 63 1.03 -2.32 1.47
N THR A 64 0.01 -2.82 2.17
CA THR A 64 -0.10 -4.22 2.57
C THR A 64 -1.26 -4.87 1.82
N LEU A 65 -1.04 -6.03 1.25
CA LEU A 65 -2.03 -6.89 0.60
C LEU A 65 -2.18 -8.15 1.45
N GLU A 66 -3.33 -8.33 2.08
CA GLU A 66 -3.60 -9.45 2.98
C GLU A 66 -4.70 -10.34 2.41
N ARG A 67 -4.47 -11.65 2.43
CA ARG A 67 -5.52 -12.62 2.16
C ARG A 67 -6.35 -12.83 3.41
N SER A 68 -7.65 -12.64 3.27
CA SER A 68 -8.64 -12.98 4.28
C SER A 68 -9.67 -13.90 3.64
N GLU A 69 -9.55 -15.20 3.87
CA GLU A 69 -10.39 -16.25 3.30
C GLU A 69 -10.40 -16.19 1.76
N ASP A 70 -11.50 -15.72 1.19
CA ASP A 70 -11.76 -15.62 -0.25
C ASP A 70 -11.50 -14.20 -0.81
N HIS A 71 -11.02 -13.27 0.00
CA HIS A 71 -10.84 -11.87 -0.36
C HIS A 71 -9.39 -11.41 -0.19
N LEU A 72 -9.01 -10.39 -0.96
CA LEU A 72 -7.80 -9.62 -0.71
C LEU A 72 -8.17 -8.27 -0.11
N ILE A 73 -7.56 -7.94 1.02
CA ILE A 73 -7.71 -6.65 1.68
C ILE A 73 -6.38 -5.90 1.51
N ALA A 74 -6.43 -4.84 0.72
CA ALA A 74 -5.35 -3.88 0.60
C ALA A 74 -5.46 -2.84 1.73
N ARG A 75 -4.32 -2.45 2.31
CA ARG A 75 -4.21 -1.37 3.30
C ARG A 75 -3.03 -0.47 2.98
N CYS A 76 -3.11 0.81 3.28
CA CYS A 76 -1.95 1.71 3.21
C CYS A 76 -1.90 2.72 4.36
N VAL A 77 -0.76 3.41 4.47
CA VAL A 77 -0.53 4.48 5.46
C VAL A 77 -1.67 5.51 5.50
N SER A 78 -1.86 6.12 6.65
CA SER A 78 -2.81 7.20 6.88
C SER A 78 -2.22 8.29 7.79
N ASP A 79 -3.05 9.28 8.17
CA ASP A 79 -2.71 10.32 9.15
C ASP A 79 -2.54 9.80 10.60
N ASP A 80 -2.69 8.49 10.82
CA ASP A 80 -2.57 7.87 12.14
C ASP A 80 -1.13 7.91 12.67
N LYS A 81 -1.01 8.04 13.99
CA LYS A 81 0.28 8.26 14.67
C LYS A 81 1.14 7.00 14.79
N GLU A 82 0.56 5.81 14.70
CA GLU A 82 1.26 4.54 14.91
C GLU A 82 1.64 3.89 13.59
N ILE A 83 0.80 4.07 12.56
CA ILE A 83 0.95 3.37 11.29
C ILE A 83 1.35 4.29 10.12
N GLY A 84 1.38 5.61 10.32
CA GLY A 84 1.66 6.55 9.25
C GLY A 84 2.11 7.94 9.71
N PHE A 85 1.85 8.90 8.85
CA PHE A 85 2.34 10.27 8.96
C PHE A 85 1.32 11.23 8.36
N PRO A 86 1.38 12.53 8.70
CA PRO A 86 0.46 13.51 8.15
C PRO A 86 0.52 13.53 6.62
N LEU A 87 -0.59 13.20 5.97
CA LEU A 87 -0.81 13.28 4.54
C LEU A 87 -1.30 14.68 4.14
N THR A 88 -0.80 15.16 3.02
CA THR A 88 -1.28 16.38 2.37
C THR A 88 -2.69 16.17 1.79
N SER A 89 -3.41 17.25 1.47
CA SER A 89 -4.73 17.14 0.82
C SER A 89 -4.64 16.43 -0.54
N THR A 90 -3.61 16.75 -1.34
CA THR A 90 -3.38 16.13 -2.64
C THR A 90 -3.11 14.63 -2.53
N GLU A 91 -2.35 14.18 -1.53
CA GLU A 91 -2.13 12.75 -1.29
C GLU A 91 -3.44 12.01 -0.98
N LYS A 92 -4.32 12.63 -0.18
CA LYS A 92 -5.63 12.05 0.17
C LYS A 92 -6.55 11.98 -1.05
N GLU A 93 -6.59 13.05 -1.84
CA GLU A 93 -7.34 13.10 -3.09
C GLU A 93 -6.88 12.02 -4.07
N HIS A 94 -5.56 11.82 -4.22
CA HIS A 94 -5.04 10.76 -5.08
C HIS A 94 -5.35 9.35 -4.53
N LEU A 95 -5.28 9.13 -3.22
CA LEU A 95 -5.68 7.85 -2.61
C LEU A 95 -7.16 7.54 -2.92
N GLU A 96 -8.05 8.51 -2.73
CA GLU A 96 -9.48 8.36 -3.01
C GLU A 96 -9.74 8.14 -4.50
N ALA A 97 -9.03 8.85 -5.38
CA ALA A 97 -9.12 8.65 -6.83
C ALA A 97 -8.67 7.25 -7.28
N LEU A 98 -7.74 6.63 -6.55
CA LEU A 98 -7.34 5.24 -6.74
C LEU A 98 -8.32 4.23 -6.10
N GLY A 99 -9.41 4.70 -5.49
CA GLY A 99 -10.45 3.86 -4.88
C GLY A 99 -10.14 3.42 -3.45
N TRP A 100 -9.18 4.05 -2.77
CA TRP A 100 -8.96 3.79 -1.35
C TRP A 100 -10.09 4.40 -0.50
N HIS A 101 -10.63 3.62 0.43
CA HIS A 101 -11.57 4.12 1.42
C HIS A 101 -10.82 4.70 2.62
N ARG A 102 -11.29 5.86 3.07
CA ARG A 102 -10.74 6.53 4.26
C ARG A 102 -10.88 5.63 5.50
N PRO A 103 -9.93 5.73 6.45
CA PRO A 103 -10.06 5.06 7.74
C PRO A 103 -11.39 5.40 8.41
N GLY A 104 -12.09 4.36 8.86
CA GLY A 104 -13.37 4.46 9.56
C GLY A 104 -13.30 3.85 10.96
N PRO A 105 -14.30 4.10 11.83
CA PRO A 105 -14.35 3.51 13.17
C PRO A 105 -14.28 1.98 13.18
N THR A 106 -14.70 1.33 12.09
CA THR A 106 -14.79 -0.13 11.93
C THR A 106 -13.62 -0.75 11.16
N ASP A 107 -12.95 0.03 10.30
CA ASP A 107 -11.97 -0.49 9.33
C ASP A 107 -10.52 -0.36 9.80
N GLY A 108 -10.34 0.23 10.98
CA GLY A 108 -9.04 0.50 11.58
C GLY A 108 -8.40 1.79 11.07
N PRO A 109 -7.14 2.03 11.45
CA PRO A 109 -6.49 3.32 11.21
C PRO A 109 -6.00 3.52 9.78
N ALA A 110 -5.89 2.47 8.97
CA ALA A 110 -5.35 2.51 7.61
C ALA A 110 -6.41 2.91 6.57
N TYR A 111 -5.97 3.45 5.44
CA TYR A 111 -6.83 3.41 4.25
C TYR A 111 -7.00 1.95 3.83
N VAL A 112 -8.18 1.59 3.33
CA VAL A 112 -8.52 0.20 3.00
C VAL A 112 -9.15 0.08 1.61
N ARG A 113 -8.91 -1.03 0.94
CA ARG A 113 -9.60 -1.40 -0.30
C ARG A 113 -9.74 -2.91 -0.41
N TRP A 114 -10.90 -3.39 -0.85
CA TRP A 114 -11.17 -4.81 -1.05
C TRP A 114 -10.98 -5.16 -2.53
N ILE A 115 -10.44 -6.35 -2.82
CA ILE A 115 -10.17 -6.82 -4.19
C ILE A 115 -10.63 -8.28 -4.35
N PRO A 116 -11.46 -8.60 -5.37
CA PRO A 116 -12.22 -7.67 -6.21
C PRO A 116 -13.28 -6.89 -5.41
N ASP A 117 -13.64 -5.69 -5.88
CA ASP A 117 -14.68 -4.84 -5.27
C ASP A 117 -16.09 -5.44 -5.47
N ASP A 118 -16.25 -6.27 -6.51
CA ASP A 118 -17.45 -7.03 -6.82
C ASP A 118 -17.22 -8.52 -6.50
N VAL A 119 -17.98 -9.11 -5.57
CA VAL A 119 -17.90 -10.55 -5.24
C VAL A 119 -18.85 -11.33 -6.15
N PRO A 120 -18.35 -12.21 -7.05
CA PRO A 120 -18.53 -13.64 -6.78
C PRO A 120 -17.47 -14.63 -7.37
N SER A 121 -17.09 -15.60 -6.52
CA SER A 121 -16.99 -17.06 -6.78
C SER A 121 -15.78 -17.72 -7.51
N ALA A 122 -15.26 -18.75 -6.81
CA ALA A 122 -14.70 -20.05 -7.24
C ALA A 122 -13.20 -20.25 -7.49
N ALA A 123 -12.36 -19.21 -7.47
CA ALA A 123 -10.91 -19.37 -7.31
C ALA A 123 -10.33 -18.16 -6.59
N TYR A 124 -9.43 -18.38 -5.62
CA TYR A 124 -8.76 -17.26 -4.95
C TYR A 124 -7.92 -16.47 -5.95
N LEU A 125 -8.25 -15.17 -6.10
CA LEU A 125 -7.64 -14.16 -6.97
C LEU A 125 -7.16 -14.68 -8.34
N PRO A 126 -8.01 -14.67 -9.38
CA PRO A 126 -7.52 -14.87 -10.75
C PRO A 126 -6.41 -13.87 -11.09
N GLU A 127 -5.55 -14.22 -12.04
CA GLU A 127 -4.37 -13.41 -12.39
C GLU A 127 -4.72 -11.93 -12.63
N GLY A 128 -5.83 -11.65 -13.30
CA GLY A 128 -6.29 -10.27 -13.55
C GLY A 128 -6.56 -9.48 -12.26
N ASP A 129 -6.98 -10.12 -11.18
CA ASP A 129 -7.24 -9.47 -9.89
C ASP A 129 -5.93 -9.25 -9.14
N ALA A 130 -5.01 -10.21 -9.21
CA ALA A 130 -3.66 -10.06 -8.69
C ALA A 130 -2.89 -8.92 -9.39
N GLN A 131 -3.03 -8.80 -10.72
CA GLN A 131 -2.49 -7.67 -11.50
C GLN A 131 -3.10 -6.33 -11.05
N ARG A 132 -4.41 -6.28 -10.79
CA ARG A 132 -5.06 -5.07 -10.26
C ARG A 132 -4.55 -4.71 -8.87
N ALA A 133 -4.33 -5.69 -8.00
CA ALA A 133 -3.74 -5.48 -6.68
C ALA A 133 -2.29 -4.97 -6.75
N ALA A 134 -1.48 -5.57 -7.63
CA ALA A 134 -0.11 -5.11 -7.89
C ALA A 134 -0.08 -3.68 -8.45
N SER A 135 -0.96 -3.38 -9.40
CA SER A 135 -1.12 -2.04 -9.97
C SER A 135 -1.53 -1.01 -8.91
N LEU A 136 -2.52 -1.33 -8.07
CA LEU A 136 -2.93 -0.46 -6.95
C LEU A 136 -1.75 -0.14 -6.03
N ALA A 137 -0.98 -1.16 -5.64
CA ALA A 137 0.15 -0.98 -4.74
C ALA A 137 1.25 -0.11 -5.38
N GLY A 138 1.61 -0.38 -6.64
CA GLY A 138 2.60 0.40 -7.38
C GLY A 138 2.16 1.84 -7.65
N GLU A 139 0.92 2.05 -8.07
CA GLU A 139 0.37 3.40 -8.30
C GLU A 139 0.22 4.20 -7.02
N THR A 140 -0.08 3.55 -5.91
CA THR A 140 -0.10 4.22 -4.60
C THR A 140 1.30 4.76 -4.27
N LEU A 141 2.35 3.93 -4.36
CA LEU A 141 3.71 4.41 -4.07
C LEU A 141 4.21 5.45 -5.08
N ARG A 142 3.93 5.26 -6.37
CA ARG A 142 4.41 6.15 -7.43
C ARG A 142 3.64 7.47 -7.51
N THR A 143 2.32 7.41 -7.62
CA THR A 143 1.47 8.59 -7.89
C THR A 143 1.13 9.36 -6.63
N VAL A 144 0.95 8.69 -5.49
CA VAL A 144 0.65 9.36 -4.21
C VAL A 144 1.93 9.83 -3.54
N PHE A 145 2.93 8.95 -3.43
CA PHE A 145 4.14 9.22 -2.64
C PHE A 145 5.39 9.58 -3.45
N GLY A 146 5.29 9.63 -4.78
CA GLY A 146 6.38 10.10 -5.65
C GLY A 146 7.55 9.13 -5.77
N VAL A 147 7.33 7.83 -5.53
CA VAL A 147 8.38 6.81 -5.68
C VAL A 147 8.56 6.47 -7.17
N ASP A 148 9.43 7.21 -7.86
CA ASP A 148 9.62 7.06 -9.31
C ASP A 148 10.49 5.86 -9.71
N ASP A 149 11.49 5.50 -8.89
CA ASP A 149 12.34 4.31 -9.08
C ASP A 149 11.96 3.22 -8.06
N ALA A 150 11.72 2.01 -8.56
CA ALA A 150 11.25 0.89 -7.75
C ALA A 150 12.39 -0.04 -7.30
N ARG A 151 13.64 0.21 -7.72
CA ARG A 151 14.79 -0.68 -7.43
C ARG A 151 15.09 -0.86 -5.94
N SER A 152 14.77 0.13 -5.12
CA SER A 152 15.01 0.15 -3.68
C SER A 152 13.75 -0.15 -2.86
N VAL A 153 12.62 -0.42 -3.52
CA VAL A 153 11.38 -0.80 -2.84
C VAL A 153 11.54 -2.17 -2.19
N VAL A 154 11.06 -2.31 -0.96
CA VAL A 154 11.19 -3.53 -0.18
C VAL A 154 9.86 -4.28 -0.18
N ILE A 155 9.87 -5.55 -0.54
CA ILE A 155 8.69 -6.43 -0.45
C ILE A 155 8.93 -7.44 0.67
N ARG A 156 7.98 -7.55 1.61
CA ARG A 156 8.01 -8.45 2.76
C ARG A 156 6.76 -9.32 2.78
N THR A 157 6.90 -10.56 3.22
CA THR A 157 5.81 -11.53 3.47
C THR A 157 5.59 -11.71 4.96
#